data_AF-A0A6M2B7G0-F1
#
_entry.id   AF-A0A6M2B7G0-F1
#
_cell.length_a   1.000
_cell.length_b   1.000
_cell.length_c   1.000
_cell.angle_alpha   90.00
_cell.angle_beta   90.00
_cell.angle_gamma   90.00
#
_symmetry.space_group_name_H-M   'P 1'
#
loop_
_entity.id
_entity.type
_entity.pdbx_description
1 polymer ?
#
loop_
_entity_poly.entity_id
_entity_poly.type
_entity_poly.pdbx_seq_one_letter_code
_entity_poly.pdbx_strand_id
1 'polypeptide(L)'
;MTAYSNSDAARDLRSALDKAPAGAVNGEWFFITEQAGVSSQTGGYMYADGSHVAEGNHAIQKVREIVEKLEASRVQPFNKVIVHWTRSKIPLIRGRVTVETLFDETIVPRGPQDPIYEAASVARRAFWERYGRVSEGFKAERDDANVHNQTKWFGPHRRVLDIKNNTTLTLVTDGLSTPWCGIADPENGVGCELFMEFDASNIISHQIDDWAHLLINLGDLVADGYQVAADVEKYGAILFCTLTDEYNPMTRIILSRDTHSIDKLPFGSVPLIRVTPIAESEIENLDQSDEWASSAARHALAERQIAI
;
A
#
# COMPACT_ATOMS: atom_id res chain seq x y z
N MET A 1 -42.47 7.07 -4.40
CA MET A 1 -41.81 6.58 -5.63
C MET A 1 -41.09 5.30 -5.28
N THR A 2 -41.26 4.24 -6.08
CA THR A 2 -40.52 2.98 -5.92
C THR A 2 -39.06 3.21 -6.34
N ALA A 3 -38.12 2.69 -5.57
CA ALA A 3 -36.70 2.84 -5.88
C ALA A 3 -36.31 2.01 -7.12
N TYR A 4 -35.35 2.50 -7.89
CA TYR A 4 -34.92 1.88 -9.15
C TYR A 4 -34.22 0.53 -8.87
N SER A 5 -34.73 -0.55 -9.44
CA SER A 5 -34.28 -1.92 -9.17
C SER A 5 -33.50 -2.55 -10.32
N ASN A 6 -32.85 -3.69 -10.08
CA ASN A 6 -32.20 -4.48 -11.13
C ASN A 6 -33.17 -4.89 -12.25
N SER A 7 -34.46 -5.09 -11.91
CA SER A 7 -35.50 -5.39 -12.90
C SER A 7 -35.82 -4.19 -13.79
N ASP A 8 -35.81 -2.97 -13.22
CA ASP A 8 -35.97 -1.73 -13.98
C ASP A 8 -34.76 -1.50 -14.90
N ALA A 9 -33.55 -1.70 -14.38
CA ALA A 9 -32.31 -1.65 -15.16
C ALA A 9 -32.33 -2.63 -16.34
N ALA A 10 -32.70 -3.88 -16.11
CA ALA A 10 -32.80 -4.89 -17.16
C ALA A 10 -33.84 -4.52 -18.23
N ARG A 11 -34.97 -3.92 -17.83
CA ARG A 11 -36.00 -3.44 -18.75
C ARG A 11 -35.49 -2.30 -19.63
N ASP A 12 -34.82 -1.33 -19.02
CA ASP A 12 -34.35 -0.11 -19.70
C ASP A 12 -33.17 -0.40 -20.65
N LEU A 13 -32.31 -1.37 -20.29
CA LEU A 13 -31.20 -1.83 -21.13
C LEU A 13 -31.65 -2.63 -22.35
N ARG A 14 -32.76 -3.35 -22.27
CA ARG A 14 -33.20 -4.29 -23.30
C ARG A 14 -33.24 -3.70 -24.70
N SER A 15 -33.80 -2.50 -24.85
CA SER A 15 -33.91 -1.85 -26.16
C SER A 15 -32.58 -1.35 -26.71
N ALA A 16 -31.60 -1.07 -25.85
CA ALA A 16 -30.29 -0.62 -26.27
C ALA A 16 -29.39 -1.80 -26.63
N LEU A 17 -29.43 -2.86 -25.82
CA LEU A 17 -28.61 -4.06 -26.03
C LEU A 17 -29.09 -4.93 -27.19
N ASP A 18 -30.38 -4.87 -27.55
CA ASP A 18 -30.90 -5.53 -28.75
C ASP A 18 -30.49 -4.86 -30.07
N LYS A 19 -29.85 -3.68 -30.02
CA LYS A 19 -29.19 -3.08 -31.20
C LYS A 19 -27.79 -3.67 -31.40
N ALA A 20 -27.57 -4.90 -30.93
CA ALA A 20 -26.31 -5.60 -31.02
C ALA A 20 -25.81 -5.69 -32.49
N PRO A 21 -24.49 -5.66 -32.70
CA PRO A 21 -23.88 -5.85 -34.00
C PRO A 21 -24.31 -7.15 -34.66
N ALA A 22 -24.26 -7.18 -36.00
CA ALA A 22 -24.55 -8.38 -36.76
C ALA A 22 -23.62 -9.53 -36.35
N GLY A 23 -24.20 -10.71 -36.10
CA GLY A 23 -23.45 -11.91 -35.68
C GLY A 23 -23.25 -12.03 -34.17
N ALA A 24 -23.48 -10.98 -33.37
CA ALA A 24 -23.47 -11.09 -31.92
C ALA A 24 -24.56 -12.05 -31.44
N VAL A 25 -24.22 -12.91 -30.46
CA VAL A 25 -25.17 -13.87 -29.87
C VAL A 25 -25.32 -13.70 -28.36
N ASN A 26 -24.32 -13.12 -27.71
CA ASN A 26 -24.34 -12.75 -26.30
C ASN A 26 -23.54 -11.46 -26.09
N GLY A 27 -23.56 -10.95 -24.86
CA GLY A 27 -22.77 -9.82 -24.42
C GLY A 27 -22.69 -9.81 -22.91
N GLU A 28 -21.56 -9.35 -22.40
CA GLU A 28 -21.29 -9.27 -20.97
C GLU A 28 -20.56 -7.95 -20.69
N TRP A 29 -21.00 -7.26 -19.64
CA TRP A 29 -20.36 -6.06 -19.14
C TRP A 29 -20.17 -6.14 -17.64
N PHE A 30 -18.97 -5.78 -17.20
CA PHE A 30 -18.58 -5.69 -15.81
C PHE A 30 -18.36 -4.23 -15.45
N PHE A 31 -18.98 -3.81 -14.36
CA PHE A 31 -18.83 -2.47 -13.80
C PHE A 31 -18.39 -2.57 -12.35
N ILE A 32 -17.35 -1.83 -12.01
CA ILE A 32 -16.94 -1.56 -10.63
C ILE A 32 -17.34 -0.12 -10.31
N THR A 33 -17.99 0.07 -9.17
CA THR A 33 -18.51 1.38 -8.75
C THR A 33 -17.48 2.15 -7.91
N GLU A 34 -17.70 3.44 -7.70
CA GLU A 34 -16.88 4.25 -6.80
C GLU A 34 -16.85 3.73 -5.35
N GLN A 35 -17.79 2.87 -4.94
CA GLN A 35 -17.77 2.22 -3.63
C GLN A 35 -16.56 1.27 -3.46
N ALA A 36 -15.92 0.87 -4.56
CA ALA A 36 -14.64 0.15 -4.57
C ALA A 36 -13.40 1.07 -4.62
N GLY A 37 -13.58 2.39 -4.46
CA GLY A 37 -12.50 3.38 -4.55
C GLY A 37 -12.03 3.71 -5.97
N VAL A 38 -12.44 2.91 -6.96
CA VAL A 38 -12.18 3.14 -8.38
C VAL A 38 -13.43 2.76 -9.18
N SER A 39 -13.84 3.61 -10.12
CA SER A 39 -14.82 3.21 -11.12
C SER A 39 -14.09 2.59 -12.32
N SER A 40 -14.49 1.38 -12.71
CA SER A 40 -14.01 0.76 -13.93
C SER A 40 -15.13 0.04 -14.66
N GLN A 41 -14.98 -0.10 -15.97
CA GLN A 41 -15.98 -0.77 -16.80
C GLN A 41 -15.32 -1.46 -17.98
N THR A 42 -15.73 -2.69 -18.22
CA THR A 42 -15.23 -3.51 -19.33
C THR A 42 -16.36 -4.35 -19.91
N GLY A 43 -16.12 -4.94 -21.07
CA GLY A 43 -17.03 -5.87 -21.72
C GLY A 43 -17.54 -5.40 -23.07
N GLY A 44 -18.43 -6.19 -23.64
CA GLY A 44 -18.90 -6.03 -25.01
C GLY A 44 -19.70 -7.24 -25.48
N TYR A 45 -20.14 -7.17 -26.72
CA TYR A 45 -20.77 -8.30 -27.37
C TYR A 45 -19.73 -9.35 -27.75
N MET A 46 -20.18 -10.61 -27.85
CA MET A 46 -19.36 -11.68 -28.40
C MET A 46 -20.11 -12.46 -29.48
N TYR A 47 -19.32 -13.01 -30.40
CA TYR A 47 -19.78 -13.97 -31.39
C TYR A 47 -19.97 -15.36 -30.74
N ALA A 48 -20.53 -16.30 -31.51
CA ALA A 48 -20.80 -17.65 -31.02
C ALA A 48 -19.55 -18.45 -30.65
N ASP A 49 -18.39 -18.07 -31.18
CA ASP A 49 -17.08 -18.64 -30.85
C ASP A 49 -16.44 -18.03 -29.59
N GLY A 50 -17.10 -17.05 -28.96
CA GLY A 50 -16.62 -16.33 -27.78
C GLY A 50 -15.70 -15.15 -28.07
N SER A 51 -15.39 -14.86 -29.34
CA SER A 51 -14.58 -13.69 -29.69
C SER A 51 -15.36 -12.38 -29.55
N HIS A 52 -14.68 -11.33 -29.10
CA HIS A 52 -15.30 -10.01 -28.92
C HIS A 52 -15.62 -9.34 -30.25
N VAL A 53 -16.79 -8.68 -30.31
CA VAL A 53 -17.17 -7.85 -31.46
C VAL A 53 -16.49 -6.48 -31.35
N ALA A 54 -15.80 -6.07 -32.40
CA ALA A 54 -14.96 -4.86 -32.44
C ALA A 54 -15.72 -3.51 -32.52
N GLU A 55 -17.01 -3.45 -32.15
CA GLU A 55 -17.85 -2.28 -32.40
C GLU A 55 -17.87 -1.24 -31.25
N GLY A 56 -18.29 0.00 -31.58
CA GLY A 56 -18.13 1.20 -30.77
C GLY A 56 -18.89 1.26 -29.44
N ASN A 57 -18.44 2.19 -28.59
CA ASN A 57 -18.78 2.32 -27.16
C ASN A 57 -20.25 2.67 -26.81
N HIS A 58 -21.21 2.55 -27.73
CA HIS A 58 -22.59 2.99 -27.44
C HIS A 58 -23.29 2.09 -26.39
N ALA A 59 -23.09 0.77 -26.48
CA ALA A 59 -23.65 -0.17 -25.50
C ALA A 59 -23.03 0.05 -24.11
N ILE A 60 -21.71 0.22 -24.02
CA ILE A 60 -21.03 0.43 -22.73
C ILE A 60 -21.41 1.77 -22.08
N GLN A 61 -21.58 2.84 -22.87
CA GLN A 61 -22.11 4.12 -22.38
C GLN A 61 -23.53 3.95 -21.82
N LYS A 62 -24.39 3.20 -22.52
CA LYS A 62 -25.75 3.01 -22.04
C LYS A 62 -25.81 2.16 -20.77
N VAL A 63 -24.96 1.15 -20.66
CA VAL A 63 -24.83 0.37 -19.42
C VAL A 63 -24.38 1.28 -18.27
N ARG A 64 -23.40 2.16 -18.49
CA ARG A 64 -22.93 3.14 -17.50
C ARG A 64 -24.07 4.01 -16.96
N GLU A 65 -24.85 4.63 -17.84
CA GLU A 65 -25.98 5.48 -17.44
C GLU A 65 -27.00 4.73 -16.55
N ILE A 66 -27.18 3.42 -16.78
CA ILE A 66 -28.11 2.60 -16.01
C ILE A 66 -27.50 2.20 -14.66
N VAL A 67 -26.19 1.93 -14.61
CA VAL A 67 -25.46 1.69 -13.36
C VAL A 67 -25.51 2.94 -12.47
N GLU A 68 -25.29 4.14 -13.03
CA GLU A 68 -25.40 5.41 -12.29
C GLU A 68 -26.80 5.61 -11.67
N LYS A 69 -27.87 5.19 -12.38
CA LYS A 69 -29.24 5.21 -11.84
C LYS A 69 -29.45 4.19 -10.72
N LEU A 70 -28.85 3.01 -10.83
CA LEU A 70 -28.85 2.01 -9.76
C LEU A 70 -28.13 2.56 -8.52
N GLU A 71 -26.98 3.21 -8.68
CA GLU A 71 -26.22 3.81 -7.57
C GLU A 71 -27.01 4.93 -6.89
N ALA A 72 -27.63 5.80 -7.68
CA ALA A 72 -28.46 6.91 -7.19
C ALA A 72 -29.70 6.42 -6.39
N SER A 73 -30.15 5.18 -6.62
CA SER A 73 -31.29 4.60 -5.90
C SER A 73 -31.02 4.33 -4.42
N ARG A 74 -29.74 4.14 -4.05
CA ARG A 74 -29.26 3.88 -2.67
C ARG A 74 -30.05 2.81 -1.89
N VAL A 75 -30.63 1.84 -2.57
CA VAL A 75 -31.47 0.81 -1.93
C VAL A 75 -30.62 -0.19 -1.14
N GLN A 76 -29.53 -0.67 -1.75
CA GLN A 76 -28.55 -1.56 -1.15
C GLN A 76 -27.15 -1.18 -1.67
N PRO A 77 -26.10 -1.30 -0.84
CA PRO A 77 -24.73 -1.10 -1.31
C PRO A 77 -24.36 -2.20 -2.31
N PHE A 78 -23.64 -1.81 -3.37
CA PHE A 78 -23.05 -2.71 -4.35
C PHE A 78 -21.83 -2.03 -4.94
N ASN A 79 -20.82 -2.83 -5.25
CA ASN A 79 -19.59 -2.34 -5.85
C ASN A 79 -19.18 -3.10 -7.11
N LYS A 80 -19.96 -4.14 -7.49
CA LYS A 80 -19.92 -4.71 -8.83
C LYS A 80 -21.32 -4.81 -9.43
N VAL A 81 -21.41 -4.51 -10.72
CA VAL A 81 -22.61 -4.76 -11.54
C VAL A 81 -22.22 -5.61 -12.73
N ILE A 82 -22.96 -6.68 -12.96
CA ILE A 82 -22.80 -7.56 -14.10
C ILE A 82 -24.06 -7.46 -14.95
N VAL A 83 -23.88 -7.15 -16.23
CA VAL A 83 -24.97 -7.11 -17.20
C VAL A 83 -24.72 -8.19 -18.23
N HIS A 84 -25.69 -9.09 -18.39
CA HIS A 84 -25.68 -10.07 -19.47
C HIS A 84 -26.77 -9.75 -20.47
N TRP A 85 -26.42 -9.91 -21.74
CA TRP A 85 -27.37 -9.96 -22.83
C TRP A 85 -27.23 -11.28 -23.59
N THR A 86 -28.35 -11.86 -23.99
CA THR A 86 -28.37 -13.03 -24.87
C THR A 86 -29.40 -12.83 -25.96
N ARG A 87 -28.98 -13.02 -27.20
CA ARG A 87 -29.85 -12.90 -28.37
C ARG A 87 -30.97 -13.93 -28.33
N SER A 88 -32.18 -13.52 -28.72
CA SER A 88 -33.28 -14.46 -28.93
C SER A 88 -33.02 -15.33 -30.16
N LYS A 89 -33.35 -16.62 -30.05
CA LYS A 89 -33.35 -17.55 -31.19
C LYS A 89 -34.58 -17.40 -32.09
N ILE A 90 -35.59 -16.66 -31.64
CA ILE A 90 -36.85 -16.48 -32.36
C ILE A 90 -36.83 -15.12 -33.08
N PRO A 91 -37.08 -15.07 -34.40
CA PRO A 91 -37.14 -13.82 -35.15
C PRO A 91 -38.11 -12.82 -34.51
N LEU A 92 -37.76 -11.52 -34.54
CA LEU A 92 -38.55 -10.40 -34.03
C LEU A 92 -38.76 -10.39 -32.49
N ILE A 93 -38.25 -11.41 -31.76
CA ILE A 93 -38.25 -11.41 -30.30
C ILE A 93 -36.96 -10.78 -29.79
N ARG A 94 -37.12 -9.88 -28.82
CA ARG A 94 -36.02 -9.22 -28.10
C ARG A 94 -35.18 -10.21 -27.30
N GLY A 95 -33.89 -9.91 -27.17
CA GLY A 95 -32.97 -10.68 -26.35
C GLY A 95 -33.31 -10.61 -24.86
N ARG A 96 -32.73 -11.53 -24.10
CA ARG A 96 -32.82 -11.54 -22.64
C ARG A 96 -31.71 -10.66 -22.08
N VAL A 97 -32.08 -9.79 -21.14
CA VAL A 97 -31.12 -9.02 -20.32
C VAL A 97 -31.28 -9.42 -18.86
N THR A 98 -30.17 -9.64 -18.18
CA THR A 98 -30.08 -9.78 -16.73
C THR A 98 -29.11 -8.74 -16.19
N VAL A 99 -29.42 -8.24 -14.99
CA VAL A 99 -28.58 -7.28 -14.26
C VAL A 99 -28.43 -7.82 -12.85
N GLU A 100 -27.18 -8.01 -12.45
CA GLU A 100 -26.81 -8.51 -11.13
C GLU A 100 -25.97 -7.45 -10.43
N THR A 101 -26.29 -7.17 -9.18
CA THR A 101 -25.56 -6.25 -8.31
C THR A 101 -25.04 -7.04 -7.13
N LEU A 102 -23.75 -6.91 -6.84
CA LEU A 102 -23.12 -7.57 -5.71
C LEU A 102 -22.22 -6.59 -4.96
N PHE A 103 -22.07 -6.85 -3.68
CA PHE A 103 -21.12 -6.16 -2.82
C PHE A 103 -19.98 -7.11 -2.49
N ASP A 104 -18.78 -6.78 -2.96
CA ASP A 104 -17.56 -7.52 -2.72
C ASP A 104 -16.66 -6.75 -1.76
N GLU A 105 -16.60 -7.18 -0.51
CA GLU A 105 -15.81 -6.53 0.54
C GLU A 105 -14.31 -6.48 0.20
N THR A 106 -13.78 -7.39 -0.62
CA THR A 106 -12.33 -7.47 -0.87
C THR A 106 -11.79 -6.35 -1.75
N ILE A 107 -12.67 -5.60 -2.41
CA ILE A 107 -12.30 -4.46 -3.26
C ILE A 107 -12.73 -3.12 -2.64
N VAL A 108 -13.25 -3.14 -1.40
CA VAL A 108 -13.61 -1.92 -0.69
C VAL A 108 -12.33 -1.31 -0.11
N PRO A 109 -12.02 -0.03 -0.39
CA PRO A 109 -10.91 0.66 0.22
C PRO A 109 -11.01 0.66 1.74
N ARG A 110 -9.90 0.37 2.41
CA ARG A 110 -9.87 0.36 3.87
C ARG A 110 -10.16 1.74 4.42
N GLY A 111 -11.10 1.83 5.35
CA GLY A 111 -11.39 3.07 6.08
C GLY A 111 -10.37 3.33 7.19
N PRO A 112 -10.41 4.50 7.85
CA PRO A 112 -9.50 4.83 8.96
C PRO A 112 -9.77 4.03 10.24
N GLN A 113 -10.89 3.32 10.32
CA GLN A 113 -11.30 2.50 11.46
C GLN A 113 -11.14 0.99 11.19
N ASP A 114 -10.39 0.64 10.14
CA ASP A 114 -10.16 -0.77 9.81
C ASP A 114 -9.37 -1.45 10.95
N PRO A 115 -9.88 -2.56 11.53
CA PRO A 115 -9.20 -3.26 12.63
C PRO A 115 -7.82 -3.79 12.24
N ILE A 116 -7.51 -3.86 10.95
CA ILE A 116 -6.21 -4.31 10.47
C ILE A 116 -5.05 -3.43 10.92
N TYR A 117 -5.28 -2.14 11.16
CA TYR A 117 -4.23 -1.23 11.61
C TYR A 117 -3.78 -1.59 13.03
N GLU A 118 -4.73 -1.94 13.90
CA GLU A 118 -4.43 -2.42 15.25
C GLU A 118 -3.73 -3.78 15.19
N ALA A 119 -4.19 -4.70 14.33
CA ALA A 119 -3.53 -5.99 14.14
C ALA A 119 -2.05 -5.82 13.70
N ALA A 120 -1.76 -4.88 12.80
CA ALA A 120 -0.40 -4.56 12.38
C ALA A 120 0.45 -3.97 13.52
N SER A 121 -0.12 -3.03 14.29
CA SER A 121 0.50 -2.43 15.49
C SER A 121 0.86 -3.50 16.52
N VAL A 122 -0.07 -4.41 16.83
CA VAL A 122 0.13 -5.54 17.75
C VAL A 122 1.23 -6.49 17.26
N ALA A 123 1.25 -6.81 15.97
CA ALA A 123 2.27 -7.69 15.40
C ALA A 123 3.69 -7.10 15.52
N ARG A 124 3.86 -5.82 15.19
CA ARG A 124 5.15 -5.11 15.36
C ARG A 124 5.57 -5.06 16.82
N ARG A 125 4.65 -4.71 17.72
CA ARG A 125 4.94 -4.65 19.16
C ARG A 125 5.39 -6.02 19.69
N ALA A 126 4.65 -7.08 19.37
CA ALA A 126 4.99 -8.44 19.77
C ALA A 126 6.35 -8.90 19.20
N PHE A 127 6.71 -8.45 17.99
CA PHE A 127 8.04 -8.69 17.43
C PHE A 127 9.12 -8.05 18.31
N TRP A 128 8.98 -6.76 18.62
CA TRP A 128 9.98 -5.96 19.34
C TRP A 128 10.12 -6.35 20.81
N GLU A 129 9.04 -6.79 21.46
CA GLU A 129 9.06 -7.32 22.83
C GLU A 129 9.96 -8.56 23.00
N ARG A 130 10.32 -9.25 21.90
CA ARG A 130 11.29 -10.36 21.94
C ARG A 130 12.73 -9.89 22.09
N TYR A 131 13.04 -8.63 21.74
CA TYR A 131 14.39 -8.07 21.71
C TYR A 131 14.70 -7.15 22.91
N GLY A 132 13.67 -6.78 23.67
CA GLY A 132 13.82 -6.01 24.89
C GLY A 132 12.48 -5.48 25.41
N ARG A 133 12.56 -4.66 26.46
CA ARG A 133 11.39 -3.96 27.00
C ARG A 133 11.09 -2.75 26.11
N VAL A 134 9.94 -2.79 25.43
CA VAL A 134 9.35 -1.62 24.75
C VAL A 134 8.86 -0.65 25.82
N SER A 135 9.27 0.63 25.76
CA SER A 135 8.80 1.63 26.73
C SER A 135 7.29 1.88 26.61
N GLU A 136 6.71 2.45 27.67
CA GLU A 136 5.36 2.99 27.61
C GLU A 136 5.37 4.31 26.83
N GLY A 137 4.51 4.42 25.82
CA GLY A 137 4.44 5.59 24.93
C GLY A 137 5.37 5.51 23.72
N PHE A 138 5.54 6.64 23.04
CA PHE A 138 6.40 6.78 21.87
C PHE A 138 7.58 7.70 22.20
N LYS A 139 8.75 7.37 21.66
CA LYS A 139 9.96 8.19 21.84
C LYS A 139 9.91 9.43 20.98
N ALA A 140 9.35 9.31 19.78
CA ALA A 140 8.95 10.42 18.95
C ALA A 140 7.66 10.06 18.24
N GLU A 141 6.79 11.04 18.03
CA GLU A 141 5.57 10.90 17.25
C GLU A 141 5.33 12.18 16.45
N ARG A 142 4.65 12.04 15.31
CA ARG A 142 4.12 13.18 14.57
C ARG A 142 2.66 12.90 14.25
N ASP A 143 1.78 13.62 14.93
CA ASP A 143 0.33 13.49 14.77
C ASP A 143 -0.18 13.89 13.38
N ASP A 144 0.59 14.70 12.65
CA ASP A 144 0.19 15.22 11.35
C ASP A 144 0.52 14.23 10.20
N ALA A 145 -0.51 13.58 9.65
CA ALA A 145 -0.56 13.23 8.22
C ALA A 145 -1.93 13.58 7.61
N ASN A 146 -1.90 13.94 6.32
CA ASN A 146 -2.95 14.66 5.59
C ASN A 146 -4.33 13.96 5.59
N VAL A 147 -5.38 14.79 5.67
CA VAL A 147 -6.81 14.45 5.55
C VAL A 147 -7.13 13.85 4.17
N HIS A 148 -6.87 12.55 4.03
CA HIS A 148 -7.42 11.62 3.04
C HIS A 148 -7.08 11.85 1.55
N ASN A 149 -5.98 11.21 1.10
CA ASN A 149 -5.84 10.39 -0.15
C ASN A 149 -4.45 10.49 -0.82
N GLN A 150 -3.45 9.81 -0.25
CA GLN A 150 -2.47 8.89 -0.89
C GLN A 150 -1.13 8.82 -0.14
N THR A 151 -0.43 7.71 -0.39
CA THR A 151 0.99 7.38 -0.21
C THR A 151 1.86 8.45 0.45
N LYS A 152 2.24 8.12 1.68
CA LYS A 152 3.45 8.36 2.50
C LYS A 152 3.09 7.91 3.93
N TRP A 153 4.08 7.61 4.77
CA TRP A 153 3.92 6.92 6.07
C TRP A 153 2.63 7.31 6.82
N PHE A 154 1.76 6.32 7.05
CA PHE A 154 0.42 6.51 7.63
C PHE A 154 0.46 7.21 8.99
N GLY A 155 -0.13 8.41 9.03
CA GLY A 155 -0.07 9.36 10.15
C GLY A 155 -0.33 8.83 11.56
N PRO A 156 -1.41 8.07 11.84
CA PRO A 156 -1.67 7.64 13.22
C PRO A 156 -0.61 6.66 13.74
N HIS A 157 0.25 6.13 12.87
CA HIS A 157 1.40 5.30 13.23
C HIS A 157 2.73 5.92 12.77
N ARG A 158 2.83 7.24 12.66
CA ARG A 158 4.10 7.92 12.37
C ARG A 158 4.86 8.18 13.66
N ARG A 159 5.47 7.12 14.17
CA ARG A 159 6.02 7.06 15.52
C ARG A 159 7.26 6.19 15.58
N VAL A 160 8.06 6.46 16.61
CA VAL A 160 9.25 5.71 16.96
C VAL A 160 9.08 5.12 18.34
N LEU A 161 9.31 3.82 18.47
CA LEU A 161 9.40 3.13 19.75
C LEU A 161 10.87 3.07 20.19
N ASP A 162 11.09 3.04 21.50
CA ASP A 162 12.38 2.67 22.07
C ASP A 162 12.29 1.33 22.81
N ILE A 163 13.25 0.44 22.50
CA ILE A 163 13.37 -0.90 23.04
C ILE A 163 14.67 -0.96 23.82
N LYS A 164 14.56 -1.32 25.10
CA LYS A 164 15.69 -1.39 26.01
C LYS A 164 15.95 -2.82 26.41
N ASN A 165 17.19 -3.26 26.26
CA ASN A 165 17.72 -4.40 27.01
C ASN A 165 18.94 -3.94 27.83
N ASN A 166 19.66 -4.88 28.44
CA ASN A 166 20.75 -4.55 29.37
C ASN A 166 21.97 -3.91 28.69
N THR A 167 22.12 -4.05 27.38
CA THR A 167 23.31 -3.64 26.63
C THR A 167 23.00 -2.73 25.46
N THR A 168 21.78 -2.77 24.93
CA THR A 168 21.39 -1.99 23.75
C THR A 168 20.12 -1.19 23.99
N LEU A 169 20.10 -0.03 23.35
CA LEU A 169 18.90 0.75 23.09
C LEU A 169 18.63 0.68 21.58
N THR A 170 17.44 0.23 21.21
CA THR A 170 17.01 0.19 19.81
C THR A 170 15.88 1.20 19.60
N LEU A 171 16.05 2.12 18.64
CA LEU A 171 14.98 2.97 18.14
C LEU A 171 14.40 2.33 16.88
N VAL A 172 13.08 2.24 16.78
CA VAL A 172 12.43 1.57 15.65
C VAL A 172 11.27 2.41 15.16
N THR A 173 11.05 2.45 13.86
CA THR A 173 9.79 2.95 13.32
C THR A 173 8.68 1.95 13.67
N ASP A 174 7.49 2.48 13.96
CA ASP A 174 6.31 1.66 14.21
C ASP A 174 5.15 2.21 13.40
N GLY A 175 5.18 1.90 12.10
CA GLY A 175 4.04 2.15 11.24
C GLY A 175 4.30 2.22 9.75
N LEU A 176 5.56 2.16 9.29
CA LEU A 176 5.88 2.14 7.86
C LEU A 176 5.20 0.97 7.16
N SER A 177 5.13 -0.17 7.83
CA SER A 177 4.44 -1.38 7.36
C SER A 177 2.93 -1.39 7.61
N THR A 178 2.33 -0.31 8.14
CA THR A 178 0.88 -0.26 8.33
C THR A 178 0.18 -0.32 6.97
N PRO A 179 -0.79 -1.22 6.77
CA PRO A 179 -1.55 -1.27 5.54
C PRO A 179 -2.13 0.08 5.13
N TRP A 180 -2.22 0.32 3.82
CA TRP A 180 -2.69 1.59 3.30
C TRP A 180 -4.19 1.79 3.52
N CYS A 181 -4.54 2.95 4.08
CA CYS A 181 -5.92 3.44 4.08
C CYS A 181 -6.30 3.89 2.66
N GLY A 182 -7.54 3.63 2.25
CA GLY A 182 -8.03 4.00 0.93
C GLY A 182 -7.55 3.08 -0.21
N ILE A 183 -6.85 1.99 0.10
CA ILE A 183 -6.43 0.96 -0.85
C ILE A 183 -7.05 -0.37 -0.42
N ALA A 184 -7.58 -1.14 -1.37
CA ALA A 184 -8.15 -2.46 -1.11
C ALA A 184 -7.09 -3.57 -1.21
N ASP A 185 -6.03 -3.36 -1.99
CA ASP A 185 -4.97 -4.34 -2.20
C ASP A 185 -4.36 -4.83 -0.88
N PRO A 186 -4.13 -6.15 -0.71
CA PRO A 186 -3.61 -6.73 0.52
C PRO A 186 -2.10 -6.51 0.63
N GLU A 187 -1.70 -5.29 0.99
CA GLU A 187 -0.30 -4.89 1.08
C GLU A 187 0.03 -4.19 2.41
N ASN A 188 1.22 -4.48 2.94
CA ASN A 188 1.74 -3.84 4.16
C ASN A 188 2.47 -2.54 3.83
N GLY A 189 1.74 -1.43 3.68
CA GLY A 189 2.33 -0.09 3.68
C GLY A 189 3.55 0.08 2.77
N VAL A 190 4.60 0.70 3.32
CA VAL A 190 5.93 0.90 2.69
C VAL A 190 6.70 -0.42 2.55
N GLY A 191 6.26 -1.50 3.20
CA GLY A 191 6.86 -2.82 3.05
C GLY A 191 8.16 -3.02 3.82
N CYS A 192 8.44 -2.23 4.85
CA CYS A 192 9.57 -2.41 5.77
C CYS A 192 9.32 -1.72 7.12
N GLU A 193 10.21 -1.91 8.08
CA GLU A 193 10.42 -0.99 9.20
C GLU A 193 11.93 -0.65 9.31
N LEU A 194 12.23 0.55 9.81
CA LEU A 194 13.59 1.02 10.06
C LEU A 194 13.96 0.86 11.53
N PHE A 195 15.24 0.62 11.82
CA PHE A 195 15.74 0.68 13.18
C PHE A 195 17.17 1.19 13.29
N MET A 196 17.49 1.78 14.43
CA MET A 196 18.84 2.14 14.86
C MET A 196 19.16 1.41 16.16
N GLU A 197 20.39 0.95 16.32
CA GLU A 197 20.86 0.30 17.54
C GLU A 197 22.03 1.08 18.13
N PHE A 198 21.99 1.27 19.44
CA PHE A 198 23.00 2.01 20.19
C PHE A 198 23.42 1.20 21.42
N ASP A 199 24.68 1.37 21.84
CA ASP A 199 25.17 0.83 23.11
C ASP A 199 24.58 1.63 24.28
N ALA A 200 23.82 0.95 25.14
CA ALA A 200 23.11 1.55 26.25
C ALA A 200 24.04 2.29 27.25
N SER A 201 25.33 1.95 27.32
CA SER A 201 26.26 2.60 28.26
C SER A 201 26.78 3.97 27.80
N ASN A 202 26.65 4.30 26.51
CA ASN A 202 27.34 5.44 25.89
C ASN A 202 26.38 6.59 25.49
N ILE A 203 25.13 6.54 25.95
CA ILE A 203 24.05 7.37 25.45
C ILE A 203 23.60 8.41 26.48
N ILE A 204 23.45 9.66 26.04
CA ILE A 204 22.80 10.73 26.81
C ILE A 204 21.36 10.92 26.29
N SER A 205 20.39 11.13 27.18
CA SER A 205 18.95 11.19 26.84
C SER A 205 18.61 12.15 25.70
N HIS A 206 19.21 13.35 25.65
CA HIS A 206 18.93 14.35 24.62
C HIS A 206 19.32 13.86 23.22
N GLN A 207 20.45 13.15 23.10
CA GLN A 207 20.88 12.62 21.81
C GLN A 207 19.87 11.60 21.26
N ILE A 208 19.19 10.84 22.12
CA ILE A 208 18.19 9.86 21.68
C ILE A 208 16.91 10.51 21.18
N ASP A 209 16.49 11.64 21.75
CA ASP A 209 15.35 12.39 21.21
C ASP A 209 15.66 12.87 19.79
N ASP A 210 16.87 13.41 19.57
CA ASP A 210 17.34 13.85 18.26
C ASP A 210 17.38 12.67 17.26
N TRP A 211 17.95 11.52 17.66
CA TRP A 211 17.98 10.31 16.83
C TRP A 211 16.58 9.75 16.52
N ALA A 212 15.64 9.81 17.46
CA ALA A 212 14.26 9.38 17.23
C ALA A 212 13.54 10.29 16.23
N HIS A 213 13.75 11.60 16.33
CA HIS A 213 13.22 12.55 15.34
C HIS A 213 13.87 12.38 13.96
N LEU A 214 15.17 12.10 13.90
CA LEU A 214 15.84 11.74 12.66
C LEU A 214 15.23 10.47 12.06
N LEU A 215 15.01 9.43 12.87
CA LEU A 215 14.42 8.18 12.40
C LEU A 215 13.01 8.39 11.83
N ILE A 216 12.22 9.33 12.38
CA ILE A 216 10.97 9.75 11.75
C ILE A 216 11.21 10.34 10.35
N ASN A 217 12.14 11.30 10.23
CA ASN A 217 12.43 11.95 8.95
C ASN A 217 12.96 10.94 7.90
N LEU A 218 13.78 9.98 8.32
CA LEU A 218 14.26 8.90 7.45
C LEU A 218 13.11 7.99 7.02
N GLY A 219 12.18 7.67 7.92
CA GLY A 219 10.97 6.93 7.57
C GLY A 219 10.12 7.66 6.53
N ASP A 220 10.01 8.99 6.61
CA ASP A 220 9.35 9.79 5.57
C ASP A 220 10.10 9.67 4.23
N LEU A 221 11.42 9.86 4.23
CA LEU A 221 12.23 9.75 3.02
C LEU A 221 12.15 8.35 2.39
N VAL A 222 12.06 7.29 3.20
CA VAL A 222 11.89 5.91 2.72
C VAL A 222 10.48 5.68 2.17
N ALA A 223 9.45 6.25 2.80
CA ALA A 223 8.09 6.21 2.27
C ALA A 223 7.93 7.01 0.97
N ASP A 224 8.72 8.09 0.80
CA ASP A 224 8.80 8.94 -0.38
C ASP A 224 9.63 8.31 -1.49
N GLY A 225 10.73 7.68 -1.10
CA GLY A 225 11.73 7.05 -1.94
C GLY A 225 11.18 5.77 -2.52
N TYR A 226 10.57 5.87 -3.70
CA TYR A 226 10.05 4.72 -4.43
C TYR A 226 11.08 3.59 -4.45
N GLN A 227 10.71 2.42 -3.91
CA GLN A 227 11.50 1.17 -3.90
C GLN A 227 12.78 1.14 -3.02
N VAL A 228 12.97 2.03 -2.05
CA VAL A 228 14.17 1.98 -1.16
C VAL A 228 14.37 0.61 -0.50
N ALA A 229 13.30 -0.04 -0.02
CA ALA A 229 13.41 -1.38 0.54
C ALA A 229 13.89 -2.44 -0.48
N ALA A 230 13.46 -2.33 -1.73
CA ALA A 230 13.90 -3.21 -2.81
C ALA A 230 15.35 -2.94 -3.21
N ASP A 231 15.79 -1.67 -3.19
CA ASP A 231 17.19 -1.31 -3.43
C ASP A 231 18.10 -1.84 -2.31
N VAL A 232 17.70 -1.71 -1.05
CA VAL A 232 18.41 -2.32 0.09
C VAL A 232 18.50 -3.83 -0.07
N GLU A 233 17.41 -4.51 -0.47
CA GLU A 233 17.44 -5.96 -0.70
C GLU A 233 18.39 -6.33 -1.86
N LYS A 234 18.36 -5.57 -2.96
CA LYS A 234 19.17 -5.82 -4.16
C LYS A 234 20.67 -5.61 -3.89
N TYR A 235 21.02 -4.55 -3.16
CA TYR A 235 22.42 -4.14 -2.96
C TYR A 235 22.99 -4.56 -1.61
N GLY A 236 22.17 -5.04 -0.68
CA GLY A 236 22.50 -5.35 0.71
C GLY A 236 22.62 -4.09 1.58
N ALA A 237 23.34 -3.06 1.11
CA ALA A 237 23.39 -1.76 1.76
C ALA A 237 23.53 -0.62 0.73
N ILE A 238 22.97 0.53 1.07
CA ILE A 238 23.00 1.74 0.26
C ILE A 238 23.41 2.95 1.09
N LEU A 239 24.15 3.88 0.48
CA LEU A 239 24.43 5.18 1.04
C LEU A 239 23.26 6.11 0.72
N PHE A 240 22.44 6.43 1.72
CA PHE A 240 21.09 6.93 1.50
C PHE A 240 21.01 8.45 1.45
N CYS A 241 21.43 9.13 2.52
CA CYS A 241 21.33 10.59 2.60
C CYS A 241 22.45 11.22 3.42
N THR A 242 22.61 12.53 3.27
CA THR A 242 23.47 13.38 4.10
C THR A 242 22.72 13.85 5.34
N LEU A 243 23.44 13.97 6.46
CA LEU A 243 22.94 14.56 7.68
C LEU A 243 23.31 16.05 7.75
N THR A 244 22.51 16.81 8.50
CA THR A 244 22.77 18.20 8.87
C THR A 244 23.86 18.28 9.94
N ASP A 245 24.48 19.46 10.07
CA ASP A 245 25.60 19.70 11.00
C ASP A 245 25.26 19.43 12.48
N GLU A 246 23.98 19.33 12.83
CA GLU A 246 23.50 19.02 14.17
C GLU A 246 23.85 17.59 14.62
N TYR A 247 24.13 16.67 13.70
CA TYR A 247 24.51 15.28 14.00
C TYR A 247 26.02 15.03 14.01
N ASN A 248 26.84 16.09 13.90
CA ASN A 248 28.29 15.97 13.89
C ASN A 248 28.80 15.15 15.11
N PRO A 249 29.73 14.21 14.89
CA PRO A 249 30.54 14.01 13.68
C PRO A 249 29.91 13.11 12.60
N MET A 250 28.67 12.65 12.77
CA MET A 250 27.99 11.83 11.77
C MET A 250 27.45 12.71 10.63
N THR A 251 27.76 12.35 9.39
CA THR A 251 27.45 13.15 8.20
C THR A 251 26.64 12.39 7.15
N ARG A 252 26.56 11.06 7.22
CA ARG A 252 25.83 10.23 6.26
C ARG A 252 25.03 9.13 6.94
N ILE A 253 24.00 8.65 6.25
CA ILE A 253 23.22 7.48 6.64
C ILE A 253 23.45 6.35 5.65
N ILE A 254 23.78 5.18 6.17
CA ILE A 254 23.68 3.91 5.45
C ILE A 254 22.38 3.22 5.85
N LEU A 255 21.62 2.76 4.84
CA LEU A 255 20.54 1.81 5.03
C LEU A 255 21.03 0.43 4.62
N SER A 256 20.82 -0.57 5.47
CA SER A 256 21.29 -1.93 5.22
C SER A 256 20.24 -2.95 5.61
N ARG A 257 20.24 -4.07 4.88
CA ARG A 257 19.36 -5.18 5.14
C ARG A 257 19.71 -5.80 6.49
N ASP A 258 18.71 -6.12 7.29
CA ASP A 258 18.88 -6.98 8.45
C ASP A 258 18.33 -8.38 8.16
N THR A 259 18.91 -9.39 8.80
CA THR A 259 18.49 -10.79 8.63
C THR A 259 17.10 -11.09 9.21
N HIS A 260 16.60 -10.23 10.10
CA HIS A 260 15.30 -10.39 10.71
C HIS A 260 14.20 -9.71 9.90
N SER A 261 12.98 -10.24 10.05
CA SER A 261 11.77 -9.67 9.49
C SER A 261 10.64 -9.70 10.51
N ILE A 262 9.70 -8.76 10.40
CA ILE A 262 8.51 -8.75 11.24
C ILE A 262 7.49 -9.69 10.62
N ASP A 263 7.39 -10.89 11.19
CA ASP A 263 6.39 -11.87 10.83
C ASP A 263 4.99 -11.52 11.37
N LYS A 264 3.95 -12.20 10.85
CA LYS A 264 2.56 -12.12 11.32
C LYS A 264 1.89 -10.76 11.17
N LEU A 265 2.47 -9.86 10.36
CA LEU A 265 1.74 -8.72 9.85
C LEU A 265 0.57 -9.19 8.96
N PRO A 266 -0.48 -8.38 8.79
CA PRO A 266 -1.72 -8.80 8.14
C PRO A 266 -1.54 -9.34 6.72
N PHE A 267 -0.56 -8.82 5.96
CA PHE A 267 -0.35 -9.19 4.56
C PHE A 267 1.03 -9.80 4.28
N GLY A 268 1.59 -10.52 5.26
CA GLY A 268 2.88 -11.20 5.14
C GLY A 268 3.99 -10.49 5.89
N SER A 269 5.19 -11.06 5.91
CA SER A 269 6.35 -10.49 6.61
C SER A 269 6.88 -9.24 5.91
N VAL A 270 7.45 -8.31 6.66
CA VAL A 270 8.24 -7.19 6.11
C VAL A 270 9.67 -7.22 6.63
N PRO A 271 10.68 -6.90 5.79
CA PRO A 271 12.07 -6.81 6.21
C PRO A 271 12.29 -5.68 7.20
N LEU A 272 13.33 -5.84 8.03
CA LEU A 272 13.93 -4.74 8.78
C LEU A 272 15.09 -4.13 8.01
N ILE A 273 15.17 -2.81 8.05
CA ILE A 273 16.28 -2.05 7.49
C ILE A 273 17.00 -1.35 8.63
N ARG A 274 18.27 -1.70 8.81
CA ARG A 274 19.16 -1.07 9.78
C ARG A 274 19.63 0.27 9.23
N VAL A 275 19.46 1.30 10.05
CA VAL A 275 19.94 2.66 9.83
C VAL A 275 21.24 2.84 10.61
N THR A 276 22.33 3.12 9.89
CA THR A 276 23.66 3.32 10.48
C THR A 276 24.20 4.71 10.14
N PRO A 277 24.26 5.63 11.11
CA PRO A 277 24.97 6.89 10.95
C PRO A 277 26.48 6.65 10.87
N ILE A 278 27.13 7.30 9.90
CA ILE A 278 28.58 7.26 9.69
C ILE A 278 29.15 8.67 9.52
N ALA A 279 30.42 8.82 9.87
CA ALA A 279 31.21 10.00 9.55
C ALA A 279 31.76 9.90 8.12
N GLU A 280 32.02 11.05 7.49
CA GLU A 280 32.53 11.10 6.12
C GLU A 280 33.87 10.36 5.97
N SER A 281 34.72 10.41 6.99
CA SER A 281 36.03 9.74 7.03
C SER A 281 35.97 8.23 6.84
N GLU A 282 34.80 7.61 7.07
CA GLU A 282 34.61 6.16 6.90
C GLU A 282 34.44 5.75 5.44
N ILE A 283 34.14 6.69 4.54
CA ILE A 283 33.88 6.43 3.12
C ILE A 283 34.64 7.37 2.16
N GLU A 284 35.29 8.42 2.66
CA GLU A 284 35.93 9.46 1.84
C GLU A 284 36.99 8.92 0.86
N ASN A 285 37.65 7.81 1.23
CA ASN A 285 38.71 7.18 0.44
C ASN A 285 38.20 6.00 -0.41
N LEU A 286 36.89 5.73 -0.41
CA LEU A 286 36.28 4.63 -1.14
C LEU A 286 35.67 5.11 -2.45
N ASP A 287 35.60 4.21 -3.43
CA ASP A 287 34.86 4.45 -4.66
C ASP A 287 33.35 4.46 -4.36
N GLN A 288 32.69 5.56 -4.73
CA GLN A 288 31.26 5.81 -4.54
C GLN A 288 30.51 5.90 -5.89
N SER A 289 31.12 5.42 -6.98
CA SER A 289 30.57 5.54 -8.33
C SER A 289 29.53 4.48 -8.70
N ASP A 290 29.43 3.39 -7.92
CA ASP A 290 28.40 2.38 -8.11
C ASP A 290 27.02 2.91 -7.67
N GLU A 291 25.97 2.24 -8.13
CA GLU A 291 24.60 2.63 -7.80
C GLU A 291 24.42 2.64 -6.27
N TRP A 292 23.87 3.75 -5.76
CA TRP A 292 23.71 4.00 -4.34
C TRP A 292 25.01 3.98 -3.50
N ALA A 293 26.19 4.08 -4.14
CA ALA A 293 27.49 3.88 -3.50
C ALA A 293 27.54 2.60 -2.63
N SER A 294 26.87 1.53 -3.09
CA SER A 294 26.61 0.33 -2.30
C SER A 294 27.89 -0.37 -1.82
N SER A 295 28.97 -0.29 -2.60
CA SER A 295 30.25 -0.90 -2.28
C SER A 295 30.94 -0.16 -1.13
N ALA A 296 30.91 1.17 -1.14
CA ALA A 296 31.40 1.99 -0.02
C ALA A 296 30.57 1.75 1.25
N ALA A 297 29.24 1.67 1.12
CA ALA A 297 28.35 1.40 2.25
C ALA A 297 28.63 0.03 2.90
N ARG A 298 28.72 -1.04 2.10
CA ARG A 298 29.05 -2.39 2.61
C ARG A 298 30.44 -2.45 3.26
N HIS A 299 31.42 -1.75 2.71
CA HIS A 299 32.75 -1.68 3.29
C HIS A 299 32.74 -1.00 4.66
N ALA A 300 32.10 0.16 4.79
CA ALA A 300 31.98 0.87 6.07
C ALA A 300 31.29 0.03 7.16
N LEU A 301 30.24 -0.72 6.78
CA LEU A 301 29.57 -1.64 7.71
C LEU A 301 30.45 -2.83 8.11
N ALA A 302 31.24 -3.37 7.19
CA ALA A 302 32.16 -4.47 7.48
C ALA A 302 33.27 -4.05 8.46
N GLU A 303 33.83 -2.85 8.34
CA GLU A 303 34.81 -2.29 9.29
C GLU A 303 34.22 -2.14 10.70
N ARG A 304 32.92 -1.84 10.80
CA ARG A 304 32.17 -1.83 12.06
C ARG A 304 31.68 -3.22 12.52
N GLN A 305 32.00 -4.28 11.78
CA GLN A 305 31.56 -5.65 12.03
C GLN A 305 30.04 -5.83 12.07
N ILE A 306 29.32 -5.04 11.28
CA ILE A 306 27.86 -5.11 11.15
C ILE A 306 27.52 -6.09 10.00
N ALA A 307 26.73 -7.12 10.32
CA ALA A 307 26.26 -8.10 9.34
C ALA A 307 25.08 -7.58 8.51
N ILE A 308 24.98 -8.05 7.26
CA ILE A 308 23.98 -7.69 6.23
C ILE A 308 23.40 -8.97 5.60
#